data_AF-A0A0J1CNJ9-F1
#
_entry.id   AF-A0A0J1CNJ9-F1
#
_cell.length_a   1.000
_cell.length_b   1.000
_cell.length_c   1.000
_cell.angle_alpha   90.00
_cell.angle_beta   90.00
_cell.angle_gamma   90.00
#
_symmetry.space_group_name_H-M   'P 1'
#
loop_
_entity.id
_entity.type
_entity.pdbx_description
1 polymer ?
#
loop_
_entity_poly.entity_id
_entity_poly.type
_entity_poly.pdbx_seq_one_letter_code
_entity_poly.pdbx_strand_id
1 'polypeptide(L)'
;MERTQSEREAARVAKHAAESRHYAAVIARQRERYSAAYGRTHDMEAREAARAMFVAAAIFERDANRIPSRAKKAIDALKLAVFMLDPKAPA
;
A
#
# COMPACT_ATOMS: atom_id res chain seq x y z
N MET A 1 36.80 -12.99 9.79
CA MET A 1 35.45 -12.70 10.35
C MET A 1 34.66 -11.67 9.54
N GLU A 2 35.24 -10.98 8.54
CA GLU A 2 34.52 -9.98 7.71
C GLU A 2 33.54 -10.56 6.68
N ARG A 3 33.82 -11.76 6.12
CA ARG A 3 32.92 -12.41 5.14
C ARG A 3 31.49 -12.60 5.67
N THR A 4 31.36 -13.04 6.91
CA THR A 4 30.05 -13.26 7.54
C THR A 4 29.30 -11.96 7.85
N GLN A 5 29.99 -10.83 8.04
CA GLN A 5 29.34 -9.53 8.22
C GLN A 5 28.86 -8.96 6.88
N SER A 6 29.68 -9.09 5.82
CA SER A 6 29.31 -8.71 4.46
C SER A 6 28.12 -9.50 3.93
N GLU A 7 28.08 -10.81 4.16
CA GLU A 7 26.96 -11.69 3.80
C GLU A 7 25.67 -11.32 4.52
N ARG A 8 25.74 -10.99 5.82
CA ARG A 8 24.57 -10.54 6.61
C ARG A 8 24.02 -9.21 6.10
N GLU A 9 24.90 -8.27 5.75
CA GLU A 9 24.48 -6.98 5.20
C GLU A 9 23.84 -7.15 3.82
N ALA A 10 24.43 -7.96 2.94
CA ALA A 10 23.86 -8.30 1.64
C ALA A 10 22.47 -8.94 1.77
N ALA A 11 22.31 -9.88 2.71
CA ALA A 11 21.02 -10.52 3.00
C ALA A 11 19.98 -9.51 3.50
N ARG A 12 20.38 -8.55 4.33
CA ARG A 12 19.50 -7.48 4.83
C ARG A 12 19.03 -6.56 3.70
N VAL A 13 19.94 -6.14 2.83
CA VAL A 13 19.63 -5.32 1.65
C VAL A 13 18.69 -6.06 0.69
N ALA A 14 18.97 -7.33 0.41
CA ALA A 14 18.13 -8.17 -0.45
C ALA A 14 16.72 -8.33 0.13
N LYS A 15 16.60 -8.57 1.44
CA LYS A 15 15.31 -8.65 2.14
C LYS A 15 14.53 -7.33 2.01
N HIS A 16 15.17 -6.20 2.27
CA HIS A 16 14.52 -4.89 2.16
C HIS A 16 14.04 -4.61 0.73
N ALA A 17 14.84 -4.94 -0.28
CA ALA A 17 14.46 -4.79 -1.68
C ALA A 17 13.29 -5.72 -2.08
N ALA A 18 13.23 -6.94 -1.53
CA ALA A 18 12.10 -7.85 -1.74
C ALA A 18 10.82 -7.32 -1.07
N GLU A 19 10.89 -6.84 0.17
CA GLU A 19 9.75 -6.25 0.88
C GLU A 19 9.23 -4.99 0.17
N SER A 20 10.12 -4.11 -0.29
CA SER A 20 9.75 -2.91 -1.05
C SER A 20 9.01 -3.26 -2.34
N ARG A 21 9.51 -4.22 -3.12
CA ARG A 21 8.85 -4.72 -4.35
C ARG A 21 7.49 -5.34 -4.04
N HIS A 22 7.40 -6.13 -2.97
CA HIS A 22 6.15 -6.72 -2.54
C HIS A 22 5.10 -5.65 -2.22
N TYR A 23 5.44 -4.66 -1.39
CA TYR A 23 4.49 -3.59 -1.05
C TYR A 23 4.09 -2.74 -2.25
N ALA A 24 5.02 -2.43 -3.16
CA ALA A 24 4.71 -1.71 -4.40
C ALA A 24 3.68 -2.47 -5.25
N ALA A 25 3.84 -3.79 -5.41
CA ALA A 25 2.90 -4.62 -6.14
C ALA A 25 1.52 -4.66 -5.46
N VAL A 26 1.47 -4.76 -4.12
CA VAL A 26 0.20 -4.74 -3.37
C VAL A 26 -0.49 -3.37 -3.49
N ILE A 27 0.25 -2.27 -3.40
CA ILE A 27 -0.28 -0.91 -3.59
C ILE A 27 -0.88 -0.75 -4.98
N ALA A 28 -0.16 -1.17 -6.03
CA ALA A 28 -0.65 -1.11 -7.41
C ALA A 28 -1.97 -1.86 -7.57
N ARG A 29 -2.03 -3.12 -7.09
CA ARG A 29 -3.26 -3.93 -7.11
C ARG A 29 -4.42 -3.26 -6.38
N GLN A 30 -4.19 -2.63 -5.24
CA GLN A 30 -5.27 -1.96 -4.50
C GLN A 30 -5.72 -0.65 -5.18
N ARG A 31 -4.82 0.07 -5.88
CA ARG A 31 -5.20 1.22 -6.70
C ARG A 31 -6.09 0.82 -7.89
N GLU A 32 -5.80 -0.30 -8.54
CA GLU A 32 -6.65 -0.84 -9.60
C GLU A 32 -8.05 -1.18 -9.08
N ARG A 33 -8.12 -1.88 -7.94
CA ARG A 33 -9.40 -2.20 -7.28
C ARG A 33 -10.17 -0.94 -6.88
N TYR A 34 -9.48 0.06 -6.34
CA TYR A 34 -10.08 1.35 -5.99
C TYR A 34 -10.66 2.03 -7.23
N SER A 35 -9.90 2.11 -8.33
CA SER A 35 -10.37 2.75 -9.57
C SER A 35 -11.61 2.05 -10.13
N ALA A 36 -11.62 0.72 -10.14
CA ALA A 36 -12.76 -0.07 -10.60
C ALA A 36 -14.00 0.10 -9.70
N ALA A 37 -13.82 0.15 -8.37
CA ALA A 37 -14.93 0.38 -7.43
C ALA A 37 -15.46 1.82 -7.56
N TYR A 38 -14.57 2.82 -7.57
CA TYR A 38 -14.91 4.24 -7.63
C TYR A 38 -15.72 4.62 -8.89
N GLY A 39 -15.47 3.93 -10.01
CA GLY A 39 -16.22 4.13 -11.26
C GLY A 39 -17.64 3.55 -11.25
N ARG A 40 -17.94 2.61 -10.34
CA ARG A 40 -19.25 1.92 -10.23
C ARG A 40 -20.08 2.39 -9.05
N THR A 41 -19.46 3.04 -8.06
CA THR A 41 -20.16 3.58 -6.88
C THR A 41 -20.83 4.92 -7.22
N HIS A 42 -22.14 5.03 -6.95
CA HIS A 42 -22.90 6.28 -7.10
C HIS A 42 -23.14 7.02 -5.78
N ASP A 43 -22.89 6.36 -4.65
CA ASP A 43 -22.92 6.95 -3.32
C ASP A 43 -21.78 7.98 -3.19
N MET A 44 -22.13 9.24 -3.04
CA MET A 44 -21.18 10.35 -2.99
C MET A 44 -20.44 10.42 -1.66
N GLU A 45 -21.08 10.07 -0.54
CA GLU A 45 -20.44 10.08 0.78
C GLU A 45 -19.37 8.98 0.85
N ALA A 46 -19.72 7.79 0.35
CA ALA A 46 -18.77 6.68 0.23
C ALA A 46 -17.56 7.06 -0.65
N ARG A 47 -17.79 7.77 -1.76
CA ARG A 47 -16.72 8.25 -2.66
C ARG A 47 -15.82 9.29 -2.00
N GLU A 48 -16.38 10.23 -1.25
CA GLU A 48 -15.61 11.24 -0.54
C GLU A 48 -14.75 10.61 0.56
N ALA A 49 -15.32 9.72 1.38
CA ALA A 49 -14.60 9.00 2.40
C ALA A 49 -13.46 8.15 1.79
N ALA A 50 -13.75 7.41 0.73
CA ALA A 50 -12.76 6.60 0.03
C ALA A 50 -11.65 7.45 -0.60
N ARG A 51 -11.99 8.62 -1.16
CA ARG A 51 -11.00 9.57 -1.70
C ARG A 51 -10.08 10.11 -0.60
N ALA A 52 -10.62 10.43 0.58
CA ALA A 52 -9.81 10.87 1.71
C ALA A 52 -8.81 9.78 2.14
N MET A 53 -9.25 8.51 2.20
CA MET A 53 -8.37 7.38 2.49
C MET A 53 -7.32 7.15 1.41
N PHE A 54 -7.68 7.30 0.13
CA PHE A 54 -6.74 7.21 -1.00
C PHE A 54 -5.64 8.29 -0.91
N VAL A 55 -6.01 9.53 -0.57
CA VAL A 55 -5.04 10.62 -0.36
C VAL A 55 -4.12 10.32 0.83
N ALA A 56 -4.67 9.83 1.95
CA ALA A 56 -3.86 9.41 3.10
C ALA A 56 -2.87 8.30 2.73
N ALA A 57 -3.28 7.33 1.91
CA ALA A 57 -2.41 6.27 1.42
C ALA A 57 -1.21 6.81 0.62
N ALA A 58 -1.43 7.82 -0.24
CA ALA A 58 -0.35 8.44 -1.02
C ALA A 58 0.68 9.14 -0.12
N ILE A 59 0.25 9.73 0.99
CA ILE A 59 1.17 10.31 1.99
C ILE A 59 2.01 9.20 2.64
N PHE A 60 1.38 8.10 3.08
CA PHE A 60 2.11 6.99 3.67
C PHE A 60 3.08 6.32 2.70
N GLU A 61 2.72 6.19 1.42
CA GLU A 61 3.61 5.65 0.39
C GLU A 61 4.83 6.54 0.17
N ARG A 62 4.63 7.86 0.11
CA ARG A 62 5.74 8.82 0.04
C ARG A 62 6.66 8.70 1.25
N ASP A 63 6.08 8.61 2.44
CA ASP A 63 6.84 8.50 3.70
C ASP A 63 7.54 7.14 3.83
N ALA A 64 7.09 6.10 3.12
CA ALA A 64 7.70 4.78 3.10
C ALA A 64 9.13 4.78 2.55
N ASN A 65 9.48 5.77 1.72
CA ASN A 65 10.86 5.98 1.25
C ASN A 65 11.84 6.27 2.39
N ARG A 66 11.35 6.83 3.51
CA ARG A 66 12.16 7.15 4.70
C ARG A 66 11.88 6.19 5.86
N ILE A 67 10.62 5.75 5.99
CA ILE A 67 10.14 4.92 7.09
C ILE A 67 9.43 3.71 6.50
N PRO A 68 10.14 2.58 6.24
CA PRO A 68 9.58 1.43 5.52
C PRO A 68 8.27 0.87 6.09
N SER A 69 8.04 1.00 7.40
CA SER A 69 6.79 0.58 8.05
C SER A 69 5.54 1.34 7.56
N ARG A 70 5.70 2.51 6.93
CA ARG A 70 4.59 3.28 6.34
C ARG A 70 4.01 2.64 5.09
N ALA A 71 4.75 1.76 4.39
CA ALA A 71 4.21 1.01 3.26
C ALA A 71 2.98 0.17 3.65
N LYS A 72 3.01 -0.45 4.84
CA LYS A 72 1.85 -1.20 5.37
C LYS A 72 0.65 -0.28 5.62
N LYS A 73 0.89 0.93 6.15
CA LYS A 73 -0.17 1.93 6.37
C LYS A 73 -0.79 2.43 5.07
N ALA A 74 0.00 2.58 4.01
CA ALA A 74 -0.52 2.89 2.68
C ALA A 74 -1.46 1.78 2.17
N ILE A 75 -1.06 0.51 2.34
CA ILE A 75 -1.87 -0.65 1.96
C ILE A 75 -3.18 -0.70 2.77
N ASP A 76 -3.11 -0.52 4.09
CA ASP A 76 -4.29 -0.54 4.95
C ASP A 76 -5.28 0.57 4.57
N ALA A 77 -4.79 1.78 4.31
CA ALA A 77 -5.61 2.90 3.86
C ALA A 77 -6.27 2.64 2.50
N LEU A 78 -5.55 2.04 1.54
CA LEU A 78 -6.13 1.65 0.25
C LEU A 78 -7.19 0.56 0.40
N LYS A 79 -6.97 -0.43 1.27
CA LYS A 79 -7.98 -1.47 1.56
C LYS A 79 -9.25 -0.86 2.14
N LEU A 80 -9.13 0.08 3.08
CA LEU A 80 -10.27 0.81 3.62
C LEU A 80 -10.99 1.62 2.55
N ALA A 81 -10.25 2.31 1.67
CA ALA A 81 -10.83 3.04 0.54
C ALA A 81 -11.63 2.12 -0.38
N VAL A 82 -11.10 0.93 -0.71
CA VAL A 82 -11.81 -0.07 -1.51
C VAL A 82 -13.05 -0.60 -0.77
N PHE A 83 -12.93 -0.91 0.52
CA PHE A 83 -14.05 -1.41 1.33
C PHE A 83 -15.19 -0.39 1.44
N MET A 84 -14.89 0.90 1.54
CA MET A 84 -15.91 1.96 1.55
C MET A 84 -16.71 2.01 0.24
N LEU A 85 -16.09 1.67 -0.90
CA LEU A 85 -16.72 1.71 -2.22
C LEU A 85 -17.41 0.39 -2.61
N ASP A 86 -16.84 -0.73 -2.17
CA ASP A 86 -17.31 -2.08 -2.42
C ASP A 86 -17.14 -2.92 -1.15
N PRO A 87 -18.10 -2.86 -0.20
CA PRO A 87 -18.02 -3.60 1.06
C PRO A 87 -18.01 -5.11 0.88
N LYS A 88 -18.41 -5.61 -0.30
CA LYS A 88 -18.43 -7.03 -0.65
C LYS A 88 -17.13 -7.50 -1.32
N ALA A 89 -16.21 -6.58 -1.63
CA ALA A 89 -14.94 -6.93 -2.24
C ALA A 89 -14.09 -7.77 -1.25
N PRO A 90 -13.56 -8.93 -1.67
CA PRO A 90 -12.70 -9.75 -0.81
C PRO A 90 -11.41 -9.01 -0.44
N ALA A 91 -11.01 -9.07 0.84
CA ALA A 91 -9.86 -8.32 1.38
C ALA A 91 -8.53 -8.61 0.64
#